data_AF-A0A6D2HT70-F1
#
_entry.id   AF-A0A6D2HT70-F1
#
_cell.length_a   1.000
_cell.length_b   1.000
_cell.length_c   1.000
_cell.angle_alpha   90.00
_cell.angle_beta   90.00
_cell.angle_gamma   90.00
#
_symmetry.space_group_name_H-M   'P 1'
#
loop_
_entity.id
_entity.type
_entity.pdbx_description
1 polymer ?
#
loop_
_entity_poly.entity_id
_entity_poly.type
_entity_poly.pdbx_seq_one_letter_code
_entity_poly.pdbx_strand_id
1 'polypeptide(L)'
;MTIPQRNSVSYVRYESCFDRELIGPAMYFGHMGDGQPIGRYDDMWAGWCVKVICDHMGWGVKTGLPYIWHSKASNTLVNLRKEYNGIFWQEEAIPFFQSVTLPKECTSVQQCYIEMAKLVKEKLGKVDPYFIKLADGMVTWIEAWDEINSPDGAKAKAPVGKDK
;
A
#
# COMPACT_ATOMS: atom_id res chain seq x y z
N MET A 1 -7.69 11.66 -15.86
CA MET A 1 -6.38 11.51 -16.53
C MET A 1 -5.87 10.11 -16.20
N THR A 2 -5.39 9.31 -17.17
CA THR A 2 -4.88 7.96 -16.89
C THR A 2 -3.39 8.01 -16.62
N ILE A 3 -2.93 7.31 -15.58
CA ILE A 3 -1.52 7.25 -15.21
C ILE A 3 -0.82 6.25 -16.15
N PRO A 4 0.29 6.63 -16.83
CA PRO A 4 1.02 5.72 -17.69
C PRO A 4 1.53 4.46 -16.96
N GLN A 5 1.73 3.37 -17.70
CA GLN A 5 2.35 2.16 -17.17
C GLN A 5 3.75 2.48 -16.64
N ARG A 6 4.17 1.84 -15.54
CA ARG A 6 5.44 2.05 -14.84
C ARG A 6 5.66 3.42 -14.19
N ASN A 7 4.67 4.32 -14.25
CA ASN A 7 4.69 5.56 -13.47
C ASN A 7 4.06 5.33 -12.10
N SER A 8 4.71 5.82 -11.06
CA SER A 8 4.26 5.73 -9.68
C SER A 8 3.05 6.62 -9.39
N VAL A 9 2.22 6.23 -8.43
CA VAL A 9 1.10 7.01 -7.90
C VAL A 9 1.03 6.84 -6.38
N SER A 10 0.62 7.88 -5.67
CA SER A 10 0.32 7.81 -4.23
C SER A 10 -1.18 7.61 -4.02
N TYR A 11 -1.57 6.79 -3.06
CA TYR A 11 -2.97 6.49 -2.79
C TYR A 11 -3.46 7.19 -1.51
N VAL A 12 -3.97 8.42 -1.65
CA VAL A 12 -4.42 9.20 -0.49
C VAL A 12 -5.73 8.63 0.06
N ARG A 13 -5.73 8.25 1.35
CA ARG A 13 -6.89 7.61 2.02
C ARG A 13 -8.23 8.33 1.85
N TYR A 14 -8.23 9.66 1.79
CA TYR A 14 -9.47 10.46 1.80
C TYR A 14 -9.98 10.84 0.41
N GLU A 15 -9.20 10.60 -0.65
CA GLU A 15 -9.52 11.08 -2.01
C GLU A 15 -9.47 9.97 -3.07
N SER A 16 -9.33 8.72 -2.64
CA SER A 16 -9.14 7.60 -3.56
C SER A 16 -10.31 6.63 -3.52
N CYS A 17 -10.76 6.23 -4.70
CA CYS A 17 -11.80 5.21 -4.89
C CYS A 17 -11.22 4.02 -5.65
N PHE A 18 -11.66 2.82 -5.28
CA PHE A 18 -11.23 1.58 -5.90
C PHE A 18 -12.39 0.59 -5.93
N ASP A 19 -12.33 -0.32 -6.89
CA ASP A 19 -13.22 -1.47 -6.91
C ASP A 19 -12.70 -2.51 -5.90
N ARG A 20 -13.50 -2.75 -4.85
CA ARG A 20 -13.15 -3.63 -3.75
C ARG A 20 -12.93 -5.07 -4.19
N GLU A 21 -13.74 -5.56 -5.12
CA GLU A 21 -13.64 -6.93 -5.61
C GLU A 21 -12.44 -7.08 -6.55
N LEU A 22 -12.12 -6.03 -7.30
CA LEU A 22 -11.02 -6.03 -8.25
C LEU A 22 -9.65 -5.92 -7.59
N ILE A 23 -9.42 -4.93 -6.71
CA ILE A 23 -8.09 -4.58 -6.19
C ILE A 23 -8.02 -4.52 -4.66
N GLY A 24 -9.13 -4.77 -3.96
CA GLY A 24 -9.20 -4.74 -2.50
C GLY A 24 -8.13 -5.54 -1.75
N PRO A 25 -7.72 -6.75 -2.19
CA PRO A 25 -6.66 -7.48 -1.50
C PRO A 25 -5.32 -6.73 -1.48
N ALA A 26 -5.03 -5.86 -2.44
CA ALA A 26 -3.80 -5.06 -2.48
C ALA A 26 -3.90 -3.74 -1.68
N MET A 27 -5.08 -3.42 -1.14
CA MET A 27 -5.33 -2.19 -0.39
C MET A 27 -4.86 -2.29 1.07
N TYR A 28 -3.54 -2.33 1.24
CA TYR A 28 -2.90 -2.36 2.55
C TYR A 28 -1.81 -1.29 2.64
N PHE A 29 -1.92 -0.47 3.69
CA PHE A 29 -1.06 0.68 3.93
C PHE A 29 0.15 0.28 4.78
N GLY A 30 1.24 1.03 4.64
CA GLY A 30 2.40 0.87 5.51
C GLY A 30 2.00 1.03 6.99
N HIS A 31 2.63 0.24 7.85
CA HIS A 31 2.45 0.33 9.30
C HIS A 31 2.74 1.75 9.77
N MET A 32 1.71 2.42 10.27
CA MET A 32 1.69 3.81 10.69
C MET A 32 1.35 3.91 12.17
N GLY A 33 1.83 4.97 12.84
CA GLY A 33 1.53 5.24 14.25
C GLY A 33 2.79 5.47 15.08
N ASP A 34 2.60 5.48 16.40
CA ASP A 34 3.71 5.71 17.33
C ASP A 34 4.77 4.62 17.21
N GLY A 35 6.03 5.03 17.15
CA GLY A 35 7.17 4.14 16.91
C GLY A 35 7.28 3.56 15.49
N GLN A 36 6.41 3.95 14.53
CA GLN A 36 6.54 3.50 13.15
C GLN A 36 7.32 4.51 12.28
N PRO A 37 8.38 4.07 11.58
CA PRO A 37 9.33 4.96 10.89
C PRO A 37 8.84 5.51 9.54
N ILE A 38 7.80 4.91 8.93
CA ILE A 38 7.35 5.30 7.58
C ILE A 38 6.67 6.68 7.54
N GLY A 39 6.11 7.13 8.67
CA GLY A 39 5.40 8.40 8.76
C GLY A 39 4.39 8.58 7.62
N ARG A 40 4.33 9.77 7.03
CA ARG A 40 3.35 10.15 5.99
C ARG A 40 3.54 9.46 4.63
N TYR A 41 4.49 8.55 4.47
CA TYR A 41 4.77 7.89 3.19
C TYR A 41 4.05 6.55 3.00
N ASP A 42 3.18 6.17 3.93
CA ASP A 42 2.45 4.91 3.89
C ASP A 42 1.37 4.85 2.79
N ASP A 43 0.85 6.01 2.39
CA ASP A 43 -0.10 6.15 1.29
C ASP A 43 0.59 6.07 -0.08
N MET A 44 1.84 6.54 -0.17
CA MET A 44 2.73 6.32 -1.31
C MET A 44 2.99 4.83 -1.49
N TRP A 45 3.32 4.14 -0.40
CA TRP A 45 3.51 2.69 -0.37
C TRP A 45 2.31 1.93 -0.95
N ALA A 46 1.11 2.18 -0.42
CA ALA A 46 -0.11 1.51 -0.89
C ALA A 46 -0.35 1.76 -2.39
N GLY A 47 -0.16 3.02 -2.83
CA GLY A 47 -0.30 3.40 -4.23
C GLY A 47 0.68 2.70 -5.16
N TRP A 48 1.93 2.54 -4.74
CA TRP A 48 2.95 1.84 -5.53
C TRP A 48 2.67 0.34 -5.65
N CYS A 49 2.30 -0.32 -4.56
CA CYS A 49 1.92 -1.73 -4.60
C CYS A 49 0.74 -1.97 -5.55
N VAL A 50 -0.32 -1.18 -5.40
CA VAL A 50 -1.50 -1.25 -6.27
C VAL A 50 -1.13 -1.00 -7.72
N LYS A 51 -0.28 -0.01 -7.99
CA LYS A 51 0.12 0.35 -9.35
C LYS A 51 0.89 -0.76 -10.05
N VAL A 52 1.82 -1.41 -9.36
CA VAL A 52 2.56 -2.55 -9.91
C VAL A 52 1.61 -3.68 -10.29
N ILE A 53 0.62 -3.98 -9.45
CA ILE A 53 -0.37 -5.03 -9.73
C ILE A 53 -1.28 -4.64 -10.89
N CYS A 54 -1.82 -3.42 -10.88
CA CYS A 54 -2.65 -2.94 -11.99
C CYS A 54 -1.89 -2.99 -13.31
N ASP A 55 -0.61 -2.60 -13.33
CA ASP A 55 0.22 -2.65 -14.55
C ASP A 55 0.47 -4.08 -15.02
N HIS A 56 0.65 -5.02 -14.10
CA HIS A 56 0.81 -6.45 -14.42
C HIS A 56 -0.48 -7.05 -14.99
N MET A 57 -1.63 -6.67 -14.43
CA MET A 57 -2.96 -7.13 -14.85
C MET A 57 -3.49 -6.40 -16.10
N GLY A 58 -2.80 -5.35 -16.57
CA GLY A 58 -3.23 -4.51 -17.69
C GLY A 58 -4.41 -3.58 -17.34
N TRP A 59 -4.59 -3.26 -16.06
CA TRP A 59 -5.64 -2.38 -15.57
C TRP A 59 -5.18 -0.92 -15.50
N GLY A 60 -6.10 -0.01 -15.83
CA GLY A 60 -5.83 1.43 -15.80
C GLY A 60 -6.08 2.03 -14.41
N VAL A 61 -5.13 2.84 -13.93
CA VAL A 61 -5.33 3.72 -12.77
C VAL A 61 -5.61 5.15 -13.27
N LYS A 62 -6.67 5.77 -12.75
CA LYS A 62 -7.03 7.15 -13.10
C LYS A 62 -6.73 8.07 -11.93
N THR A 63 -6.19 9.24 -12.26
CA THR A 63 -6.05 10.37 -11.34
C THR A 63 -6.96 11.52 -11.76
N GLY A 64 -7.40 12.29 -10.77
CA GLY A 64 -8.28 13.43 -10.88
C GLY A 64 -7.66 14.68 -10.27
N LEU A 65 -8.39 15.80 -10.31
CA LEU A 65 -8.02 17.00 -9.59
C LEU A 65 -8.21 16.78 -8.09
N PRO A 66 -7.34 17.31 -7.22
CA PRO A 66 -7.59 17.29 -5.79
C PRO A 66 -8.86 18.07 -5.47
N TYR A 67 -9.75 17.50 -4.67
CA TYR A 67 -11.04 18.11 -4.33
C TYR A 67 -11.06 18.62 -2.89
N ILE A 68 -10.16 18.13 -2.04
CA ILE A 68 -10.08 18.48 -0.62
C ILE A 68 -8.92 19.45 -0.40
N TRP A 69 -9.25 20.64 0.10
CA TRP A 69 -8.25 21.57 0.63
C TRP A 69 -8.02 21.30 2.11
N HIS A 70 -6.79 20.91 2.47
CA HIS A 70 -6.43 20.63 3.86
C HIS A 70 -5.44 21.66 4.42
N SER A 71 -5.93 22.68 5.14
CA SER A 71 -5.09 23.61 5.91
C SER A 71 -4.65 22.96 7.23
N LYS A 72 -3.48 22.31 7.24
CA LYS A 72 -2.92 21.67 8.45
C LYS A 72 -1.92 22.60 9.12
N ALA A 73 -2.00 22.75 10.45
CA ALA A 73 -0.94 23.36 11.23
C ALA A 73 0.27 22.41 11.23
N SER A 74 1.30 22.72 10.45
CA SER A 74 2.51 21.90 10.35
C SER A 74 3.62 22.51 11.19
N ASN A 75 4.32 21.66 11.94
CA ASN A 75 5.60 22.01 12.54
C ASN A 75 6.70 21.34 11.72
N THR A 76 7.44 22.14 10.96
CA THR A 76 8.43 21.67 9.98
C THR A 76 9.51 20.79 10.60
N LEU A 77 10.09 21.21 11.73
CA LEU A 77 11.19 20.49 12.37
C LEU A 77 10.73 19.19 13.02
N VAL A 78 9.56 19.18 13.67
CA VAL A 78 8.98 17.97 14.27
C VAL A 78 8.65 16.95 13.19
N ASN A 79 8.09 17.40 12.07
CA ASN A 79 7.77 16.53 10.96
C ASN A 79 9.01 15.96 10.28
N LEU A 80 10.04 16.80 10.03
CA LEU A 80 11.30 16.33 9.45
C LEU A 80 11.95 15.24 10.32
N ARG A 81 11.97 15.40 11.65
CA ARG A 81 12.48 14.37 12.57
C ARG A 81 11.66 13.09 12.59
N LYS A 82 10.38 13.15 12.28
CA LYS A 82 9.52 11.95 12.18
C LYS A 82 9.64 11.26 10.82
N GLU A 83 9.98 12.03 9.78
CA GLU A 83 9.92 11.58 8.38
C GLU A 83 11.28 11.35 7.74
N TYR A 84 12.39 11.68 8.42
CA TYR A 84 13.72 11.62 7.83
C TYR A 84 14.05 10.24 7.23
N ASN A 85 13.73 9.14 7.93
CA ASN A 85 13.94 7.79 7.42
C ASN A 85 13.17 7.55 6.12
N GLY A 86 11.89 7.94 6.08
CA GLY A 86 11.06 7.80 4.88
C GLY A 86 11.54 8.65 3.70
N ILE A 87 12.24 9.77 3.93
CA ILE A 87 12.89 10.53 2.87
C ILE A 87 14.03 9.72 2.25
N PHE A 88 14.94 9.17 3.07
CA PHE A 88 16.08 8.39 2.57
C PHE A 88 15.64 7.08 1.93
N TRP A 89 14.62 6.42 2.46
CA TRP A 89 14.12 5.17 1.91
C TRP A 89 13.56 5.30 0.50
N GLN A 90 13.13 6.50 0.08
CA GLN A 90 12.61 6.71 -1.27
C GLN A 90 13.66 6.51 -2.36
N GLU A 91 14.94 6.78 -2.06
CA GLU A 91 16.06 6.54 -2.99
C GLU A 91 16.16 5.05 -3.38
N GLU A 92 15.77 4.14 -2.49
CA GLU A 92 15.76 2.70 -2.75
C GLU A 92 14.37 2.18 -3.15
N ALA A 93 13.31 2.69 -2.50
CA ALA A 93 11.95 2.21 -2.70
C ALA A 93 11.38 2.59 -4.08
N ILE A 94 11.62 3.81 -4.56
CA ILE A 94 11.07 4.24 -5.86
C ILE A 94 11.69 3.42 -7.01
N PRO A 95 13.03 3.28 -7.14
CA PRO A 95 13.62 2.42 -8.16
C PRO A 95 13.23 0.95 -8.00
N PHE A 96 13.09 0.47 -6.76
CA PHE A 96 12.54 -0.86 -6.50
C PHE A 96 11.17 -1.03 -7.16
N PHE A 97 10.16 -0.22 -6.82
CA PHE A 97 8.81 -0.38 -7.36
C PHE A 97 8.74 -0.16 -8.87
N GLN A 98 9.55 0.73 -9.43
CA GLN A 98 9.66 0.93 -10.89
C GLN A 98 10.25 -0.28 -11.63
N SER A 99 11.07 -1.10 -10.94
CA SER A 99 11.74 -2.27 -11.51
C SER A 99 11.06 -3.60 -11.16
N VAL A 100 10.07 -3.63 -10.27
CA VAL A 100 9.34 -4.86 -9.94
C VAL A 100 8.64 -5.39 -11.19
N THR A 101 8.93 -6.63 -11.52
CA THR A 101 8.24 -7.40 -12.55
C THR A 101 7.70 -8.66 -11.90
N LEU A 102 6.38 -8.86 -11.97
CA LEU A 102 5.74 -10.04 -11.41
C LEU A 102 5.74 -11.19 -12.44
N PRO A 103 5.83 -12.45 -11.99
CA PRO A 103 5.71 -13.62 -12.85
C PRO A 103 4.35 -13.65 -13.57
N LYS A 104 4.32 -14.17 -14.80
CA LYS A 104 3.07 -14.25 -15.59
C LYS A 104 2.06 -15.22 -14.98
N GLU A 105 2.54 -16.12 -14.14
CA GLU A 105 1.78 -17.12 -13.39
C GLU A 105 0.95 -16.47 -12.27
N CYS A 106 1.34 -15.29 -11.79
CA CYS A 106 0.55 -14.50 -10.86
C CYS A 106 -0.65 -13.90 -11.61
N THR A 107 -1.80 -14.56 -11.49
CA THR A 107 -3.03 -14.23 -12.22
C THR A 107 -4.13 -13.66 -11.33
N SER A 108 -3.92 -13.63 -10.02
CA SER A 108 -4.79 -12.96 -9.04
C SER A 108 -4.04 -11.87 -8.27
N VAL A 109 -4.80 -10.92 -7.70
CA VAL A 109 -4.23 -9.84 -6.88
C VAL A 109 -3.55 -10.40 -5.64
N GLN A 110 -4.14 -11.41 -4.98
CA GLN A 110 -3.54 -12.10 -3.84
C GLN A 110 -2.18 -12.70 -4.19
N GLN A 111 -2.08 -13.43 -5.32
CA GLN A 111 -0.81 -14.02 -5.78
C GLN A 111 0.23 -12.93 -6.07
N CYS A 112 -0.19 -11.87 -6.77
CA CYS A 112 0.68 -10.74 -7.07
C CYS A 112 1.20 -10.07 -5.79
N TYR A 113 0.33 -9.86 -4.80
CA TYR A 113 0.67 -9.19 -3.55
C TYR A 113 1.59 -10.03 -2.66
N ILE A 114 1.36 -11.34 -2.59
CA ILE A 114 2.25 -12.29 -1.89
C ILE A 114 3.63 -12.34 -2.56
N GLU A 115 3.68 -12.40 -3.89
CA GLU A 115 4.97 -12.40 -4.60
C GLU A 115 5.73 -11.09 -4.40
N MET A 116 5.01 -9.97 -4.43
CA MET A 116 5.58 -8.66 -4.12
C MET A 116 6.10 -8.60 -2.68
N ALA A 117 5.39 -9.16 -1.70
CA ALA A 117 5.87 -9.22 -0.31
C ALA A 117 7.22 -9.95 -0.19
N LYS A 118 7.43 -11.04 -0.96
CA LYS A 118 8.73 -11.73 -1.01
C LYS A 118 9.83 -10.80 -1.53
N LEU A 119 9.57 -10.08 -2.63
CA LEU A 119 10.52 -9.13 -3.23
C LEU A 119 10.83 -7.96 -2.30
N VAL A 120 9.83 -7.44 -1.58
CA VAL A 120 10.00 -6.41 -0.55
C VAL A 120 10.92 -6.92 0.55
N LYS A 121 10.65 -8.12 1.08
CA LYS A 121 11.44 -8.73 2.15
C LYS A 121 12.90 -8.95 1.73
N GLU A 122 13.13 -9.40 0.50
CA GLU A 122 14.47 -9.67 -0.03
C GLU A 122 15.27 -8.39 -0.34
N LYS A 123 14.64 -7.41 -1.00
CA LYS A 123 15.32 -6.21 -1.49
C LYS A 123 15.29 -5.08 -0.47
N LEU A 124 14.10 -4.66 -0.05
CA LEU A 124 13.93 -3.55 0.88
C LEU A 124 14.20 -3.94 2.34
N GLY A 125 14.13 -5.23 2.68
CA GLY A 125 14.55 -5.71 4.00
C GLY A 125 16.03 -5.44 4.32
N LYS A 126 16.87 -5.21 3.30
CA LYS A 126 18.27 -4.78 3.45
C LYS A 126 18.41 -3.29 3.80
N VAL A 127 17.39 -2.49 3.50
CA VAL A 127 17.36 -1.05 3.77
C VAL A 127 17.00 -0.81 5.24
N ASP A 128 15.95 -1.47 5.73
CA ASP A 128 15.53 -1.37 7.12
C ASP A 128 14.68 -2.60 7.57
N PRO A 129 14.83 -3.08 8.81
CA PRO A 129 14.01 -4.17 9.37
C PRO A 129 12.49 -3.91 9.33
N TYR A 130 12.08 -2.64 9.27
CA TYR A 130 10.69 -2.25 9.05
C TYR A 130 10.07 -2.95 7.85
N PHE A 131 10.80 -3.04 6.72
CA PHE A 131 10.28 -3.67 5.50
C PHE A 131 10.11 -5.18 5.62
N ILE A 132 10.91 -5.83 6.48
CA ILE A 132 10.72 -7.25 6.80
C ILE A 132 9.38 -7.45 7.51
N LYS A 133 9.12 -6.64 8.55
CA LYS A 133 7.86 -6.68 9.29
C LYS A 133 6.68 -6.29 8.41
N LEU A 134 6.87 -5.31 7.52
CA LEU A 134 5.84 -4.89 6.57
C LEU A 134 5.50 -6.00 5.58
N ALA A 135 6.50 -6.69 5.04
CA ALA A 135 6.27 -7.83 4.15
C ALA A 135 5.52 -8.98 4.84
N ASP A 136 5.84 -9.27 6.10
CA ASP A 136 5.10 -10.26 6.88
C ASP A 136 3.63 -9.80 7.07
N GLY A 137 3.41 -8.52 7.38
CA GLY A 137 2.08 -7.93 7.45
C GLY A 137 1.30 -7.98 6.13
N MET A 138 1.98 -7.82 4.98
CA MET A 138 1.35 -7.96 3.66
C MET A 138 0.78 -9.37 3.44
N VAL A 139 1.52 -10.41 3.85
CA VAL A 139 1.04 -11.80 3.74
C VAL A 139 -0.14 -12.04 4.68
N THR A 140 0.00 -11.65 5.95
CA THR A 140 -1.09 -11.77 6.94
C THR A 140 -2.34 -11.00 6.52
N TRP A 141 -2.19 -9.86 5.84
CA TRP A 141 -3.32 -9.11 5.31
C TRP A 141 -4.11 -9.92 4.27
N ILE A 142 -3.43 -10.62 3.36
CA ILE A 142 -4.10 -11.47 2.36
C ILE A 142 -4.82 -12.63 3.03
N GLU A 143 -4.20 -13.28 4.02
CA GLU A 143 -4.82 -14.35 4.80
C GLU A 143 -6.11 -13.85 5.48
N ALA A 144 -6.04 -12.71 6.17
CA ALA A 144 -7.19 -12.10 6.82
C ALA A 144 -8.26 -11.65 5.80
N TRP A 145 -7.85 -11.12 4.66
CA TRP A 145 -8.77 -10.73 3.58
C TRP A 145 -9.55 -11.94 3.07
N ASP A 146 -8.86 -13.04 2.76
CA ASP A 146 -9.49 -14.26 2.25
C ASP A 146 -10.39 -14.91 3.32
N GLU A 147 -10.01 -14.87 4.61
CA GLU A 147 -10.86 -15.34 5.71
C GLU A 147 -12.17 -14.54 5.80
N ILE A 148 -12.08 -13.21 5.80
CA ILE A 148 -13.25 -12.32 5.91
C ILE A 148 -14.18 -12.46 4.69
N ASN A 149 -13.62 -12.68 3.51
CA ASN A 149 -14.38 -12.81 2.26
C ASN A 149 -14.77 -14.25 1.91
N SER A 150 -14.39 -15.23 2.74
CA SER A 150 -14.84 -16.61 2.57
C SER A 150 -16.35 -16.73 2.88
N PRO A 151 -17.04 -17.76 2.34
CA PRO A 151 -18.47 -17.98 2.58
C PRO A 151 -18.87 -18.03 4.06
N ASP A 152 -17.96 -18.45 4.94
CA ASP A 152 -18.15 -18.50 6.39
C ASP A 152 -17.80 -17.17 7.09
N GLY A 153 -16.84 -16.41 6.55
CA GLY A 153 -16.47 -15.07 7.05
C GLY A 153 -17.56 -14.01 6.83
N ALA A 154 -18.34 -14.15 5.75
CA ALA A 154 -19.50 -13.28 5.48
C ALA A 154 -20.62 -13.37 6.56
N LYS A 155 -20.59 -14.40 7.43
CA LYS A 155 -21.52 -14.57 8.55
C LYS A 155 -21.02 -13.90 9.85
N ALA A 156 -19.74 -13.54 9.93
CA ALA A 156 -19.19 -12.80 11.06
C ALA A 156 -19.62 -11.34 10.95
N LYS A 157 -20.73 -11.02 11.61
CA LYS A 157 -21.34 -9.68 11.67
C LYS A 157 -20.31 -8.59 11.95
N ALA A 158 -20.44 -7.48 11.22
CA ALA A 158 -19.74 -6.23 11.51
C ALA A 158 -19.79 -5.91 13.01
N PRO A 159 -18.71 -5.39 13.62
CA PRO A 159 -18.74 -4.96 15.00
C PRO A 159 -19.86 -3.93 15.16
N VAL A 160 -20.82 -4.23 16.03
CA VAL A 160 -21.82 -3.25 16.46
C VAL A 160 -21.04 -2.13 17.13
N GLY A 161 -20.93 -0.99 16.45
CA GLY A 161 -20.35 0.21 17.02
C GLY A 161 -21.05 0.49 18.35
N LYS A 162 -20.27 0.69 19.42
CA LYS A 162 -20.84 1.19 20.66
C LYS A 162 -21.29 2.62 20.39
N ASP A 163 -22.60 2.84 20.36
CA ASP A 163 -23.17 4.18 20.50
C ASP A 163 -22.58 4.82 21.76
N LYS A 164 -21.78 5.88 21.56
CA LYS A 164 -21.41 6.85 22.58
C LYS A 164 -21.25 8.22 21.93
#